data_AF-A0A955T046-F1
#
_entry.id   AF-A0A955T046-F1
#
_cell.length_a   1.000
_cell.length_b   1.000
_cell.length_c   1.000
_cell.angle_alpha   90.00
_cell.angle_beta   90.00
_cell.angle_gamma   90.00
#
_symmetry.space_group_name_H-M   'P 1'
#
loop_
_entity.id
_entity.type
_entity.pdbx_description
1 polymer ?
#
loop_
_entity_poly.entity_id
_entity_poly.type
_entity_poly.pdbx_seq_one_letter_code
_entity_poly.pdbx_strand_id
1 'polypeptide(L)'
;MESTKPAYPERYKIAVVGAGVAGIVASYLLENRNEVSLYEKNDRLGGHTNTQVIPYGEDRGTAIDTGFIVLNDQTYPHLHRFLERLGVPIESSDMSFSYWNTETDFGYAGTSLRGLFAQKRNLLRPDFYRMLLDMRRFSHEALEALNGGLLSEKSLGEFLESRRFSDCFVENYLLPMGAAIWSTSTRNMLDYPAESLIGFFKNHGLLSLRDR
;
A
#
# COMPACT_ATOMS: atom_id res chain seq x y z
N MET A 1 -53.58 -16.20 11.87
CA MET A 1 -52.20 -16.50 12.33
C MET A 1 -51.41 -15.22 12.23
N GLU A 2 -51.33 -14.50 13.33
CA GLU A 2 -50.61 -13.24 13.42
C GLU A 2 -49.13 -13.57 13.65
N SER A 3 -48.30 -13.28 12.66
CA SER A 3 -46.85 -13.51 12.71
C SER A 3 -46.24 -12.54 13.72
N THR A 4 -45.97 -13.03 14.92
CA THR A 4 -45.21 -12.28 15.93
C THR A 4 -43.76 -12.20 15.45
N LYS A 5 -43.38 -11.04 14.92
CA LYS A 5 -41.95 -10.71 14.72
C LYS A 5 -41.25 -10.86 16.08
N PRO A 6 -40.06 -11.47 16.15
CA PRO A 6 -39.33 -11.59 17.39
C PRO A 6 -39.07 -10.20 17.99
N ALA A 7 -39.32 -10.05 19.30
CA ALA A 7 -39.03 -8.84 20.05
C ALA A 7 -37.51 -8.71 20.19
N TYR A 8 -36.90 -7.85 19.40
CA TYR A 8 -35.50 -7.51 19.53
C TYR A 8 -35.29 -6.55 20.70
N PRO A 9 -34.23 -6.69 21.50
CA PRO A 9 -33.92 -5.76 22.58
C PRO A 9 -33.62 -4.36 22.01
N GLU A 10 -33.99 -3.30 22.73
CA GLU A 10 -33.67 -1.92 22.33
C GLU A 10 -32.16 -1.65 22.29
N ARG A 11 -31.38 -2.40 23.09
CA ARG A 11 -29.93 -2.28 23.22
C ARG A 11 -29.28 -3.66 23.33
N TYR A 12 -28.36 -4.00 22.42
CA TYR A 12 -27.60 -5.25 22.51
C TYR A 12 -26.34 -5.08 23.38
N LYS A 13 -25.89 -6.19 23.98
CA LYS A 13 -24.54 -6.32 24.53
C LYS A 13 -23.66 -6.98 23.48
N ILE A 14 -22.67 -6.25 22.95
CA ILE A 14 -21.84 -6.68 21.83
C ILE A 14 -20.40 -6.78 22.27
N ALA A 15 -19.77 -7.93 22.05
CA ALA A 15 -18.34 -8.12 22.18
C ALA A 15 -17.66 -7.98 20.82
N VAL A 16 -16.68 -7.09 20.71
CA VAL A 16 -15.78 -6.97 19.56
C VAL A 16 -14.42 -7.53 19.96
N VAL A 17 -13.89 -8.49 19.19
CA VAL A 17 -12.61 -9.15 19.50
C VAL A 17 -11.56 -8.73 18.47
N GLY A 18 -10.50 -8.10 18.95
CA GLY A 18 -9.42 -7.48 18.17
C GLY A 18 -9.62 -5.97 18.08
N ALA A 19 -8.68 -5.20 18.62
CA ALA A 19 -8.68 -3.73 18.59
C ALA A 19 -7.78 -3.15 17.50
N GLY A 20 -7.71 -3.81 16.33
CA GLY A 20 -7.23 -3.16 15.12
C GLY A 20 -8.19 -2.06 14.64
N VAL A 21 -7.82 -1.32 13.58
CA VAL A 21 -8.66 -0.27 12.98
C VAL A 21 -10.10 -0.75 12.73
N ALA A 22 -10.27 -1.96 12.20
CA ALA A 22 -11.60 -2.53 11.95
C ALA A 22 -12.43 -2.69 13.24
N GLY A 23 -11.84 -3.20 14.31
CA GLY A 23 -12.51 -3.39 15.59
C GLY A 23 -12.84 -2.05 16.27
N ILE A 24 -11.90 -1.10 16.24
CA ILE A 24 -12.10 0.26 16.77
C ILE A 24 -13.26 0.95 16.05
N VAL A 25 -13.26 0.94 14.71
CA VAL A 25 -14.34 1.58 13.93
C VAL A 25 -15.67 0.87 14.17
N ALA A 26 -15.69 -0.47 14.23
CA ALA A 26 -16.90 -1.22 14.54
C ALA A 26 -17.45 -0.84 15.92
N SER A 27 -16.59 -0.79 16.95
CA SER A 27 -16.99 -0.39 18.30
C SER A 27 -17.53 1.04 18.33
N TYR A 28 -16.84 1.99 17.70
CA TYR A 28 -17.25 3.40 17.60
C TYR A 28 -18.60 3.59 16.90
N LEU A 29 -18.91 2.79 15.87
CA LEU A 29 -20.20 2.89 15.20
C LEU A 29 -21.31 2.24 16.02
N LEU A 30 -21.04 1.10 16.66
CA LEU A 30 -22.02 0.32 17.41
C LEU A 30 -22.39 0.93 18.77
N GLU A 31 -21.47 1.65 19.43
CA GLU A 31 -21.70 2.21 20.77
C GLU A 31 -22.87 3.18 20.86
N ASN A 32 -23.20 3.85 19.74
CA ASN A 32 -24.31 4.81 19.67
C ASN A 32 -25.67 4.20 20.02
N ARG A 33 -25.83 2.88 19.88
CA ARG A 33 -27.10 2.17 20.10
C ARG A 33 -26.98 0.91 20.95
N ASN A 34 -25.77 0.56 21.39
CA ASN A 34 -25.47 -0.72 22.04
C ASN A 34 -24.55 -0.53 23.24
N GLU A 35 -24.44 -1.56 24.08
CA GLU A 35 -23.39 -1.69 25.09
C GLU A 35 -22.27 -2.50 24.44
N VAL A 36 -21.12 -1.89 24.18
CA VAL A 36 -20.02 -2.51 23.43
C VAL A 36 -18.83 -2.76 24.36
N SER A 37 -18.30 -3.98 24.33
CA SER A 37 -17.03 -4.35 24.96
C SER A 37 -16.01 -4.69 23.88
N LEU A 38 -14.88 -4.00 23.87
CA LEU A 38 -13.77 -4.26 22.94
C LEU A 38 -12.68 -5.03 23.68
N TYR A 39 -12.29 -6.19 23.15
CA TYR A 39 -11.26 -7.06 23.71
C TYR A 39 -10.05 -7.07 22.79
N GLU A 40 -8.86 -6.88 23.35
CA GLU A 40 -7.59 -6.94 22.65
C GLU A 40 -6.64 -7.86 23.43
N LYS A 41 -5.83 -8.65 22.71
CA LYS A 41 -4.86 -9.55 23.32
C LYS A 41 -3.62 -8.79 23.79
N ASN A 42 -3.23 -7.76 23.06
CA ASN A 42 -2.06 -6.95 23.36
C ASN A 42 -2.36 -5.89 24.43
N ASP A 43 -1.31 -5.28 24.96
CA ASP A 43 -1.35 -4.15 25.90
C ASP A 43 -1.61 -2.79 25.22
N ARG A 44 -1.88 -2.81 23.90
CA ARG A 44 -2.15 -1.62 23.08
C ARG A 44 -3.27 -1.87 22.09
N LEU A 45 -3.98 -0.80 21.76
CA LEU A 45 -4.92 -0.76 20.64
C LEU A 45 -4.17 -0.48 19.33
N GLY A 46 -4.84 -0.69 18.20
CA GLY A 46 -4.38 -0.32 16.86
C GLY A 46 -4.00 -1.48 15.94
N GLY A 47 -3.62 -2.64 16.51
CA GLY A 47 -3.23 -3.80 15.72
C GLY A 47 -1.98 -3.50 14.88
N HIS A 48 -2.11 -3.50 13.55
CA HIS A 48 -1.00 -3.18 12.65
C HIS A 48 -0.63 -1.68 12.63
N THR A 49 -1.52 -0.77 13.07
CA THR A 49 -1.08 0.60 13.35
C THR A 49 -0.14 0.54 14.55
N ASN A 50 1.06 1.09 14.41
CA ASN A 50 2.10 1.01 15.43
C ASN A 50 3.01 2.23 15.34
N THR A 51 2.99 3.05 16.39
CA THR A 51 3.83 4.23 16.53
C THR A 51 4.83 3.98 17.64
N GLN A 52 6.11 4.08 17.35
CA GLN A 52 7.21 3.91 18.29
C GLN A 52 7.83 5.27 18.58
N VAL A 53 8.07 5.56 19.86
CA VAL A 53 8.71 6.82 20.26
C VAL A 53 10.19 6.59 20.49
N ILE A 54 11.04 7.38 19.83
CA ILE A 54 12.50 7.28 19.98
C ILE A 54 12.89 7.59 21.43
N PRO A 55 13.55 6.66 22.16
CA PRO A 55 13.74 6.81 23.61
C PRO A 55 14.99 7.60 24.01
N TYR A 56 15.94 7.85 23.10
CA TYR A 56 17.23 8.47 23.38
C TYR A 56 17.81 9.22 22.17
N GLY A 57 18.91 9.95 22.39
CA GLY A 57 19.61 10.70 21.33
C GLY A 57 18.98 12.05 21.02
N GLU A 58 19.45 12.67 19.93
CA GLU A 58 18.98 13.99 19.47
C GLU A 58 17.51 13.95 19.04
N ASP A 59 17.05 12.82 18.49
CA ASP A 59 15.67 12.62 18.02
C ASP A 59 14.72 12.09 19.12
N ARG A 60 15.14 12.09 20.39
CA ARG A 60 14.34 11.58 21.51
C ARG A 60 12.96 12.25 21.55
N GLY A 61 11.92 11.43 21.68
CA GLY A 61 10.52 11.88 21.72
C GLY A 61 9.84 11.90 20.35
N THR A 62 10.58 11.69 19.27
CA THR A 62 10.00 11.59 17.92
C THR A 62 9.17 10.32 17.79
N ALA A 63 7.93 10.47 17.31
CA ALA A 63 7.02 9.36 17.02
C ALA A 63 7.24 8.86 15.59
N ILE A 64 7.47 7.56 15.42
CA ILE A 64 7.72 6.91 14.15
C ILE A 64 6.69 5.81 13.93
N ASP A 65 5.91 5.94 12.88
CA ASP A 65 4.98 4.87 12.48
C ASP A 65 5.76 3.76 11.77
N THR A 66 5.57 2.51 12.20
CA THR A 66 6.32 1.34 11.69
C THR A 66 5.43 0.28 11.05
N GLY A 67 4.14 0.57 10.89
CA GLY A 67 3.16 -0.35 10.30
C GLY A 67 2.33 0.38 9.26
N PHE A 68 1.11 0.74 9.62
CA PHE A 68 0.30 1.62 8.78
C PHE A 68 0.79 3.07 8.91
N ILE A 69 1.38 3.62 7.84
CA ILE A 69 2.04 4.93 7.84
C ILE A 69 1.40 5.96 6.89
N VAL A 70 0.55 5.52 5.96
CA VAL A 70 0.04 6.37 4.88
C VAL A 70 -1.37 5.97 4.47
N LEU A 71 -2.15 6.97 4.05
CA LEU A 71 -3.47 6.86 3.46
C LEU A 71 -3.56 7.80 2.25
N ASN A 72 -4.54 7.57 1.36
CA ASN A 72 -4.82 8.45 0.23
C ASN A 72 -6.32 8.71 0.05
N ASP A 73 -6.65 9.86 -0.53
CA ASP A 73 -8.03 10.33 -0.65
C ASP A 73 -8.93 9.38 -1.45
N GLN A 74 -8.38 8.74 -2.49
CA GLN A 74 -9.14 7.90 -3.41
C GLN A 74 -9.53 6.56 -2.78
N THR A 75 -8.61 5.93 -2.06
CA THR A 75 -8.74 4.57 -1.55
C THR A 75 -9.35 4.54 -0.14
N TYR A 76 -9.20 5.63 0.63
CA TYR A 76 -9.55 5.66 2.06
C TYR A 76 -10.65 6.67 2.46
N PRO A 77 -11.71 6.91 1.66
CA PRO A 77 -12.69 7.98 1.95
C PRO A 77 -13.42 7.78 3.29
N HIS A 78 -13.63 6.54 3.71
CA HIS A 78 -14.25 6.23 5.00
C HIS A 78 -13.32 6.49 6.19
N LEU A 79 -12.02 6.21 6.03
CA LEU A 79 -11.03 6.49 7.07
C LEU A 79 -10.84 8.00 7.22
N HIS A 80 -10.78 8.77 6.14
CA HIS A 80 -10.76 10.24 6.19
C HIS A 80 -11.93 10.79 7.02
N ARG A 81 -13.16 10.36 6.71
CA ARG A 81 -14.35 10.79 7.45
C ARG A 81 -14.29 10.39 8.92
N PHE A 82 -13.75 9.21 9.23
CA PHE A 82 -13.59 8.75 10.59
C PHE A 82 -12.59 9.62 11.37
N LEU A 83 -11.41 9.89 10.79
CA LEU A 83 -10.39 10.76 11.38
C LEU A 83 -10.89 12.19 11.54
N GLU A 84 -11.59 12.73 10.54
CA GLU A 84 -12.22 14.06 10.59
C GLU A 84 -13.22 14.17 11.75
N ARG A 85 -14.08 13.16 11.95
CA ARG A 85 -15.03 13.13 13.08
C ARG A 85 -14.35 13.10 14.43
N LEU A 86 -13.16 12.49 14.51
CA LEU A 86 -12.35 12.45 15.71
C LEU A 86 -11.47 13.71 15.88
N GLY A 87 -11.45 14.62 14.91
CA GLY A 87 -10.57 15.79 14.91
C GLY A 87 -9.09 15.44 14.77
N VAL A 88 -8.76 14.29 14.18
CA VAL A 88 -7.37 13.86 13.96
C VAL A 88 -6.83 14.53 12.69
N PRO A 89 -5.75 15.34 12.77
CA PRO A 89 -5.16 15.99 11.61
C PRO A 89 -4.49 14.97 10.69
N ILE A 90 -4.42 15.32 9.40
CA ILE A 90 -3.72 14.56 8.37
C ILE A 90 -2.69 15.50 7.74
N GLU A 91 -1.47 15.01 7.57
CA GLU A 91 -0.37 15.74 6.96
C GLU A 91 -0.06 15.18 5.57
N SER A 92 0.33 16.07 4.65
CA SER A 92 0.82 15.65 3.34
C SER A 92 2.20 15.01 3.46
N SER A 93 2.37 13.85 2.83
CA SER A 93 3.65 13.14 2.76
C SER A 93 4.06 12.93 1.32
N ASP A 94 5.34 13.19 1.02
CA ASP A 94 5.92 12.85 -0.28
C ASP A 94 6.32 11.37 -0.29
N MET A 95 5.49 10.55 -0.93
CA MET A 95 5.74 9.11 -1.13
C MET A 95 6.71 8.84 -2.29
N SER A 96 7.78 9.65 -2.37
CA SER A 96 8.82 9.52 -3.38
C SER A 96 9.55 8.18 -3.30
N PHE A 97 10.00 7.70 -4.46
CA PHE A 97 10.78 6.48 -4.57
C PHE A 97 12.11 6.76 -5.27
N SER A 98 13.19 6.25 -4.68
CA SER A 98 14.53 6.25 -5.27
C SER A 98 15.14 4.85 -5.14
N TYR A 99 15.90 4.46 -6.14
CA TYR A 99 16.52 3.13 -6.21
C TYR A 99 18.02 3.25 -6.43
N TRP A 100 18.75 2.40 -5.74
CA TRP A 100 20.19 2.22 -5.93
C TRP A 100 20.56 0.75 -5.81
N ASN A 101 21.18 0.22 -6.85
CA ASN A 101 21.79 -1.09 -6.91
C ASN A 101 23.31 -0.93 -6.76
N THR A 102 23.86 -1.41 -5.64
CA THR A 102 25.29 -1.34 -5.34
C THR A 102 26.14 -2.28 -6.20
N GLU A 103 25.57 -3.40 -6.64
CA GLU A 103 26.31 -4.43 -7.40
C GLU A 103 26.55 -3.98 -8.85
N THR A 104 25.55 -3.37 -9.47
CA THR A 104 25.63 -2.89 -10.86
C THR A 104 25.94 -1.40 -10.98
N ASP A 105 26.13 -0.74 -9.83
CA ASP A 105 26.33 0.71 -9.71
C ASP A 105 25.27 1.47 -10.54
N PHE A 106 24.00 1.18 -10.26
CA PHE A 106 22.86 1.68 -11.04
C PHE A 106 21.86 2.35 -10.11
N GLY A 107 21.42 3.56 -10.43
CA GLY A 107 20.42 4.24 -9.63
C GLY A 107 19.72 5.39 -10.33
N TYR A 108 18.54 5.70 -9.83
CA TYR A 108 17.68 6.77 -10.30
C TYR A 108 16.69 7.17 -9.19
N ALA A 109 16.14 8.37 -9.29
CA ALA A 109 15.04 8.84 -8.44
C ALA A 109 13.82 9.19 -9.29
N GLY A 110 12.63 8.76 -8.85
CA GLY A 110 11.37 8.97 -9.55
C GLY A 110 10.75 10.35 -9.36
N THR A 111 11.42 11.27 -8.64
CA THR A 111 10.87 12.57 -8.23
C THR A 111 10.97 13.66 -9.28
N SER A 112 11.91 13.56 -10.22
CA SER A 112 12.11 14.58 -11.26
C SER A 112 12.98 14.04 -12.40
N LEU A 113 13.02 14.73 -13.54
CA LEU A 113 13.97 14.40 -14.62
C LEU A 113 15.43 14.46 -14.14
N ARG A 114 15.76 15.41 -13.25
CA ARG A 114 17.10 15.50 -12.64
C ARG A 114 17.39 14.29 -11.75
N GLY A 115 16.40 13.80 -11.02
CA GLY A 115 16.49 12.57 -10.23
C GLY A 115 16.62 11.33 -11.10
N LEU A 116 15.86 11.26 -12.20
CA LEU A 116 15.87 10.15 -13.14
C LEU A 116 17.26 9.98 -13.78
N PHE A 117 17.91 11.10 -14.10
CA PHE A 117 19.28 11.16 -14.63
C PHE A 117 20.31 11.61 -13.58
N ALA A 118 20.07 11.32 -12.29
CA ALA A 118 21.03 11.63 -11.22
C ALA A 118 22.41 11.00 -11.52
N GLN A 119 22.41 9.79 -12.10
CA GLN A 119 23.56 9.22 -12.76
C GLN A 119 23.61 9.65 -14.24
N LYS A 120 24.51 10.57 -14.60
CA LYS A 120 24.66 11.07 -15.98
C LYS A 120 24.91 9.98 -17.02
N ARG A 121 25.57 8.87 -16.62
CA ARG A 121 25.79 7.72 -17.51
C ARG A 121 24.50 7.08 -18.02
N ASN A 122 23.37 7.25 -17.33
CA ASN A 122 22.08 6.74 -17.77
C ASN A 122 21.61 7.41 -19.06
N LEU A 123 22.12 8.60 -19.40
CA LEU A 123 21.86 9.27 -20.69
C LEU A 123 22.40 8.47 -21.89
N LEU A 124 23.40 7.62 -21.67
CA LEU A 124 24.04 6.82 -22.71
C LEU A 124 23.74 5.32 -22.54
N ARG A 125 22.85 4.93 -21.63
CA ARG A 125 22.57 3.53 -21.29
C ARG A 125 21.28 3.06 -21.98
N PRO A 126 21.35 2.25 -23.06
CA PRO A 126 20.15 1.80 -23.78
C PRO A 126 19.15 1.06 -22.89
N ASP A 127 19.64 0.22 -21.98
CA ASP A 127 18.79 -0.53 -21.04
C ASP A 127 18.01 0.36 -20.09
N PHE A 128 18.53 1.55 -19.78
CA PHE A 128 17.81 2.53 -18.96
C PHE A 128 16.57 3.03 -19.70
N TYR A 129 16.72 3.41 -20.98
CA TYR A 129 15.59 3.81 -21.81
C TYR A 129 14.62 2.64 -22.04
N ARG A 130 15.13 1.42 -22.20
CA ARG A 130 14.28 0.22 -22.29
C ARG A 130 13.45 0.04 -21.02
N MET A 131 14.04 0.21 -19.84
CA MET A 131 13.32 0.18 -18.57
C MET A 131 12.22 1.25 -18.53
N LEU A 132 12.51 2.51 -18.90
CA LEU A 132 11.50 3.57 -18.92
C LEU A 132 10.33 3.29 -19.87
N LEU A 133 10.63 2.73 -21.05
CA LEU A 133 9.61 2.29 -22.01
C LEU A 133 8.77 1.15 -21.43
N ASP A 134 9.40 0.18 -20.78
CA ASP A 134 8.72 -0.94 -20.14
C ASP A 134 7.90 -0.50 -18.92
N MET A 135 8.30 0.53 -18.16
CA MET A 135 7.47 1.13 -17.10
C MET A 135 6.16 1.70 -17.65
N ARG A 136 6.25 2.45 -18.76
CA ARG A 136 5.06 2.98 -19.44
C ARG A 136 4.22 1.86 -20.03
N ARG A 137 4.86 0.86 -20.65
CA ARG A 137 4.17 -0.30 -21.22
C ARG A 137 3.44 -1.11 -20.16
N PHE A 138 4.10 -1.39 -19.03
CA PHE A 138 3.54 -2.08 -17.89
C PHE A 138 2.30 -1.36 -17.35
N SER A 139 2.39 -0.04 -17.18
CA SER A 139 1.26 0.78 -16.72
C SER A 139 0.00 0.59 -17.56
N HIS A 140 0.16 0.50 -18.89
CA HIS A 140 -0.94 0.27 -19.83
C HIS A 140 -1.40 -1.20 -19.84
N GLU A 141 -0.50 -2.14 -20.11
CA GLU A 141 -0.83 -3.56 -20.26
C GLU A 141 -1.35 -4.19 -18.96
N ALA A 142 -0.85 -3.75 -17.79
CA ALA A 142 -1.32 -4.23 -16.50
C ALA A 142 -2.75 -3.76 -16.22
N LEU A 143 -3.08 -2.51 -16.58
CA LEU A 143 -4.44 -1.98 -16.41
C LEU A 143 -5.43 -2.67 -17.37
N GLU A 144 -5.03 -2.92 -18.61
CA GLU A 144 -5.85 -3.69 -19.56
C GLU A 144 -6.07 -5.12 -19.07
N ALA A 145 -5.01 -5.79 -18.58
CA ALA A 145 -5.11 -7.14 -18.06
C ALA A 145 -6.00 -7.22 -16.81
N LEU A 146 -5.90 -6.25 -15.90
CA LEU A 146 -6.73 -6.17 -14.70
C LEU A 146 -8.21 -5.97 -15.06
N ASN A 147 -8.51 -5.00 -15.94
CA ASN A 147 -9.90 -4.72 -16.32
C ASN A 147 -10.51 -5.85 -17.17
N GLY A 148 -9.69 -6.58 -17.92
CA GLY A 148 -10.11 -7.73 -18.71
C GLY A 148 -10.21 -9.06 -17.94
N GLY A 149 -9.91 -9.08 -16.63
CA GLY A 149 -9.91 -10.31 -15.83
C GLY A 149 -8.83 -11.32 -16.25
N LEU A 150 -7.76 -10.87 -16.92
CA LEU A 150 -6.72 -11.72 -17.51
C LEU A 150 -5.59 -12.09 -16.53
N LEU A 151 -5.70 -11.62 -15.28
CA LEU A 151 -4.73 -11.80 -14.20
C LEU A 151 -5.12 -12.86 -13.18
N SER A 152 -6.36 -13.36 -13.24
CA SER A 152 -6.84 -14.40 -12.32
C SER A 152 -5.91 -15.60 -12.37
N GLU A 153 -5.54 -16.11 -11.19
CA GLU A 153 -4.67 -17.29 -11.00
C GLU A 153 -3.23 -17.16 -11.53
N LYS A 154 -2.80 -15.98 -11.99
CA LYS A 154 -1.41 -15.77 -12.42
C LYS A 154 -0.53 -15.21 -11.32
N SER A 155 0.67 -15.76 -11.21
CA SER A 155 1.78 -15.13 -10.52
C SER A 155 2.27 -13.90 -11.29
N LEU A 156 2.96 -13.00 -10.58
CA LEU A 156 3.60 -11.83 -11.18
C LEU A 156 4.62 -12.25 -12.23
N GLY A 157 5.43 -13.27 -11.94
CA GLY A 157 6.43 -13.82 -12.87
C GLY A 157 5.82 -14.28 -14.18
N GLU A 158 4.76 -15.10 -14.13
CA GLU A 158 4.06 -15.57 -15.33
C GLU A 158 3.50 -14.42 -16.17
N PHE A 159 2.93 -13.40 -15.52
CA PHE A 159 2.46 -12.21 -16.21
C PHE A 159 3.62 -11.50 -16.93
N LEU A 160 4.74 -11.28 -16.23
CA LEU A 160 5.89 -10.57 -16.78
C LEU A 160 6.55 -11.30 -17.94
N GLU A 161 6.72 -12.61 -17.82
CA GLU A 161 7.28 -13.48 -18.85
C GLU A 161 6.38 -13.53 -20.09
N SER A 162 5.06 -13.69 -19.89
CA SER A 162 4.08 -13.76 -20.99
C SER A 162 4.04 -12.47 -21.84
N ARG A 163 4.45 -11.34 -21.26
CA ARG A 163 4.51 -10.02 -21.90
C ARG A 163 5.92 -9.59 -22.29
N ARG A 164 6.93 -10.42 -22.02
CA ARG A 164 8.34 -10.18 -22.38
C ARG A 164 8.84 -8.82 -21.91
N PHE A 165 8.59 -8.50 -20.64
CA PHE A 165 9.23 -7.35 -20.00
C PHE A 165 10.74 -7.57 -19.87
N SER A 166 11.53 -6.51 -20.01
CA SER A 166 12.99 -6.62 -19.89
C SER A 166 13.43 -6.87 -18.46
N ASP A 167 14.49 -7.65 -18.29
CA ASP A 167 15.13 -7.90 -16.99
C ASP A 167 15.52 -6.59 -16.30
N CYS A 168 15.97 -5.59 -17.08
CA CYS A 168 16.31 -4.27 -16.53
C CYS A 168 15.11 -3.62 -15.81
N PHE A 169 13.91 -3.72 -16.39
CA PHE A 169 12.68 -3.23 -15.77
C PHE A 169 12.25 -4.06 -14.56
N VAL A 170 12.28 -5.39 -14.70
CA VAL A 170 11.85 -6.30 -13.64
C VAL A 170 12.74 -6.14 -12.41
N GLU A 171 14.07 -6.24 -12.59
CA GLU A 171 15.05 -6.27 -11.51
C GLU A 171 15.35 -4.91 -10.89
N ASN A 172 15.31 -3.81 -11.67
CA ASN A 172 15.70 -2.49 -11.17
C ASN A 172 14.53 -1.54 -10.89
N TYR A 173 13.30 -1.93 -11.19
CA TYR A 173 12.10 -1.13 -10.89
C TYR A 173 11.03 -1.93 -10.19
N LEU A 174 10.49 -2.96 -10.86
CA LEU A 174 9.25 -3.57 -10.39
C LEU A 174 9.45 -4.42 -9.12
N LEU A 175 10.42 -5.34 -9.13
CA LEU A 175 10.66 -6.20 -7.96
C LEU A 175 11.16 -5.42 -6.75
N PRO A 176 12.11 -4.46 -6.87
CA PRO A 176 12.52 -3.64 -5.72
C PRO A 176 11.36 -2.82 -5.12
N MET A 177 10.50 -2.25 -5.97
CA MET A 177 9.33 -1.50 -5.51
C MET A 177 8.33 -2.41 -4.80
N GLY A 178 8.02 -3.58 -5.36
CA GLY A 178 7.16 -4.58 -4.73
C GLY A 178 7.75 -5.07 -3.41
N ALA A 179 9.04 -5.41 -3.38
CA ALA A 179 9.75 -5.87 -2.20
C ALA A 179 9.69 -4.83 -1.06
N ALA A 180 9.86 -3.55 -1.37
CA ALA A 180 9.77 -2.46 -0.39
C ALA A 180 8.36 -2.32 0.20
N ILE A 181 7.31 -2.43 -0.63
CA ILE A 181 5.91 -2.27 -0.19
C ILE A 181 5.45 -3.48 0.64
N TRP A 182 5.79 -4.70 0.21
CA TRP A 182 5.35 -5.94 0.88
C TRP A 182 6.33 -6.49 1.91
N SER A 183 7.45 -5.80 2.17
CA SER A 183 8.49 -6.24 3.10
C SER A 183 8.94 -7.69 2.87
N THR A 184 9.12 -8.04 1.59
CA THR A 184 9.52 -9.39 1.16
C THR A 184 10.74 -9.32 0.23
N SER A 185 11.33 -10.48 -0.09
CA SER A 185 12.44 -10.53 -1.04
C SER A 185 11.95 -10.31 -2.48
N THR A 186 12.83 -9.79 -3.34
CA THR A 186 12.56 -9.64 -4.78
C THR A 186 12.24 -10.97 -5.46
N ARG A 187 12.90 -12.06 -5.04
CA ARG A 187 12.62 -13.42 -5.52
C ARG A 187 11.19 -13.84 -5.22
N ASN A 188 10.74 -13.66 -3.97
CA ASN A 188 9.39 -14.04 -3.57
C ASN A 188 8.31 -13.18 -4.24
N MET A 189 8.65 -11.99 -4.74
CA MET A 189 7.69 -11.15 -5.44
C MET A 189 7.23 -11.75 -6.77
N LEU A 190 8.05 -12.58 -7.42
CA LEU A 190 7.65 -13.23 -8.68
C LEU A 190 6.49 -14.21 -8.47
N ASP A 191 6.41 -14.85 -7.31
CA ASP A 191 5.33 -15.79 -6.96
C ASP A 191 4.06 -15.07 -6.47
N TYR A 192 4.11 -13.76 -6.27
CA TYR A 192 2.98 -13.00 -5.73
C TYR A 192 1.83 -12.92 -6.75
N PRO A 193 0.55 -12.97 -6.31
CA PRO A 193 -0.58 -12.86 -7.22
C PRO A 193 -0.57 -11.55 -8.02
N ALA A 194 -0.52 -11.64 -9.36
CA ALA A 194 -0.38 -10.49 -10.24
C ALA A 194 -1.56 -9.51 -10.07
N GLU A 195 -2.78 -10.03 -9.97
CA GLU A 195 -4.00 -9.23 -9.76
C GLU A 195 -3.93 -8.38 -8.49
N SER A 196 -3.43 -8.95 -7.39
CA SER A 196 -3.33 -8.23 -6.11
C SER A 196 -2.32 -7.09 -6.18
N LEU A 197 -1.14 -7.33 -6.77
CA LEU A 197 -0.11 -6.29 -6.89
C LEU A 197 -0.54 -5.18 -7.85
N ILE A 198 -1.06 -5.55 -9.03
CA ILE A 198 -1.48 -4.60 -10.05
C ILE A 198 -2.69 -3.79 -9.55
N GLY A 199 -3.63 -4.42 -8.85
CA GLY A 199 -4.75 -3.74 -8.19
C GLY A 199 -4.26 -2.74 -7.14
N PHE A 200 -3.28 -3.10 -6.32
CA PHE A 200 -2.66 -2.16 -5.38
C PHE A 200 -2.00 -0.98 -6.10
N PHE A 201 -1.23 -1.25 -7.16
CA PHE A 201 -0.56 -0.21 -7.94
C PHE A 201 -1.56 0.76 -8.57
N LYS A 202 -2.70 0.26 -9.06
CA LYS A 202 -3.80 1.08 -9.57
C LYS A 202 -4.38 1.97 -8.46
N ASN A 203 -4.72 1.40 -7.31
CA ASN A 203 -5.35 2.11 -6.20
C ASN A 203 -4.44 3.18 -5.56
N HIS A 204 -3.12 3.01 -5.68
CA HIS A 204 -2.12 3.92 -5.11
C HIS A 204 -1.42 4.79 -6.17
N GLY A 205 -1.98 4.91 -7.38
CA GLY A 205 -1.45 5.80 -8.43
C GLY A 205 -0.08 5.39 -9.00
N LEU A 206 0.41 4.18 -8.70
CA LEU A 206 1.72 3.70 -9.16
C LEU A 206 1.74 3.31 -10.65
N LEU A 207 0.56 3.11 -11.26
CA LEU A 207 0.40 2.95 -12.72
C LEU A 207 0.20 4.28 -13.45
N SER A 208 0.04 5.39 -12.71
CA SER A 208 -0.17 6.71 -13.30
C SER A 208 1.16 7.43 -13.47
N LEU A 209 1.43 7.90 -14.68
CA LEU A 209 2.59 8.74 -15.02
C LEU A 209 2.31 10.25 -14.91
N ARG A 210 1.07 10.63 -14.56
CA ARG A 210 0.60 12.01 -14.35
C ARG A 210 -0.24 12.07 -13.08
N ASP A 211 -0.19 13.22 -12.40
CA ASP A 211 -0.94 13.57 -11.19
C ASP A 211 -0.76 12.53 -10.07
N ARG A 212 0.47 12.45 -9.56
CA ARG A 212 0.83 11.75 -8.33
C ARG A 212 0.62 12.66 -7.13
#